data_AF-A0AAF0CQW2-F1
#
_entry.id   AF-A0AAF0CQW2-F1
#
_cell.length_a   1.000
_cell.length_b   1.000
_cell.length_c   1.000
_cell.angle_alpha   90.00
_cell.angle_beta   90.00
_cell.angle_gamma   90.00
#
_symmetry.space_group_name_H-M   'P 1'
#
loop_
_entity.id
_entity.type
_entity.pdbx_description
1 polymer ?
#
loop_
_entity_poly.entity_id
_entity_poly.type
_entity_poly.pdbx_seq_one_letter_code
_entity_poly.pdbx_strand_id
1 'polypeptide(L)'
;MKSSRFPLLPVLVWTVFAASSAPAQISFQFDYTDANTGFNDPTDGAARRTALEQAAQILSDTIPTSTPVTVTFSVVSTNNDDSTLASAGSDSTAEDIGFSPTVVSQKIVNGTDANGAAADGEINWNFFHNWDLDDDVAPDAFDFKSTAMHELLHAMGFVSAISSTGEGLFVGTVGDPNAWYLIDQYLVTATGQSFVDTQFRFDAGLVGNLDDNPGIYFNGPHAVAANGGNPVAFYSPEPWEEGSSGSHTDDNTYLGTSALLMNAATDTGPGVRTLSAIELGILRDIGYDIAPTTPTDPPTTTSLTYLSNISVRTTAGSGDQTLSVGFAVSGGSKGMLIRGVGPTLDSFNITGAIADPQIALFSSAQLQLESNDDWDASASTTFSTVGAFSLPDGSFDSALVTSLAPGAYTVQVTDVNGASGIALAEIYDTAAPTSADGPRFTNISARSQVGIGAEVLTAGFVIAGEGTKTLLIRGIGPGLNQFSIAGAIADPQLSLFRSESGGSSTLVESNNDWNSATIAPTADRLGAFAITAGSLDSALLVTLTPGAYTVQLSGVANGTGVGIIEVYDAD
;
A
#
# COMPACT_ATOMS: atom_id res chain seq x y z
N MET A 1 16.88 57.65 48.51
CA MET A 1 16.17 56.61 47.74
C MET A 1 16.74 56.62 46.32
N LYS A 2 17.67 55.70 46.04
CA LYS A 2 18.36 55.55 44.76
C LYS A 2 17.74 54.35 44.04
N SER A 3 17.15 54.55 42.86
CA SER A 3 16.76 53.46 41.95
C SER A 3 17.78 53.41 40.80
N SER A 4 18.68 52.43 40.83
CA SER A 4 19.55 52.09 39.71
C SER A 4 18.81 51.10 38.80
N ARG A 5 18.79 51.40 37.49
CA ARG A 5 18.33 50.48 36.45
C ARG A 5 19.55 49.71 35.95
N PHE A 6 19.52 48.38 36.03
CA PHE A 6 20.47 47.50 35.35
C PHE A 6 20.00 47.24 33.90
N PRO A 7 20.90 47.21 32.90
CA PRO A 7 20.58 46.72 31.57
C PRO A 7 20.71 45.19 31.53
N LEU A 8 19.72 44.52 30.93
CA LEU A 8 19.78 43.09 30.60
C LEU A 8 20.68 42.90 29.36
N LEU A 9 21.72 42.08 29.49
CA LEU A 9 22.51 41.54 28.38
C LEU A 9 21.70 40.46 27.62
N PRO A 10 21.90 40.31 26.29
CA PRO A 10 21.32 39.19 25.55
C PRO A 10 22.12 37.92 25.88
N VAL A 11 21.43 36.90 26.38
CA VAL A 11 21.97 35.54 26.50
C VAL A 11 21.95 34.91 25.11
N LEU A 12 23.12 34.82 24.50
CA LEU A 12 23.37 34.02 23.31
C LEU A 12 23.39 32.55 23.73
N VAL A 13 22.24 31.87 23.63
CA VAL A 13 22.18 30.41 23.80
C VAL A 13 22.70 29.78 22.52
N TRP A 14 23.89 29.19 22.59
CA TRP A 14 24.35 28.21 21.61
C TRP A 14 23.57 26.92 21.86
N THR A 15 22.57 26.64 21.03
CA THR A 15 22.01 25.29 20.95
C THR A 15 22.99 24.46 20.13
N VAL A 16 23.83 23.68 20.82
CA VAL A 16 24.51 22.55 20.20
C VAL A 16 23.42 21.59 19.78
N PHE A 17 23.19 21.44 18.47
CA PHE A 17 22.51 20.26 17.97
C PHE A 17 23.40 19.08 18.36
N ALA A 18 22.97 18.29 19.33
CA ALA A 18 23.44 16.92 19.40
C ALA A 18 23.03 16.30 18.06
N ALA A 19 24.01 15.94 17.23
CA ALA A 19 23.75 15.05 16.12
C ALA A 19 23.06 13.83 16.70
N SER A 20 21.81 13.60 16.33
CA SER A 20 21.20 12.28 16.49
C SER A 20 22.16 11.30 15.83
N SER A 21 22.75 10.39 16.60
CA SER A 21 23.45 9.25 16.02
C SER A 21 22.49 8.58 15.05
N ALA A 22 22.86 8.50 13.78
CA ALA A 22 22.14 7.68 12.82
C ALA A 22 21.93 6.28 13.43
N PRO A 23 20.77 5.63 13.21
CA PRO A 23 20.58 4.26 13.65
C PRO A 23 21.73 3.38 13.15
N ALA A 24 22.11 2.39 13.94
CA ALA A 24 23.08 1.39 13.52
C ALA A 24 22.53 0.63 12.29
N GLN A 25 23.33 0.54 11.23
CA GLN A 25 22.88 0.12 9.90
C GLN A 25 23.49 -1.25 9.51
N ILE A 26 22.73 -2.08 8.77
CA ILE A 26 23.26 -3.28 8.09
C ILE A 26 24.02 -2.83 6.85
N SER A 27 25.30 -3.18 6.75
CA SER A 27 26.08 -2.99 5.53
C SER A 27 26.16 -4.32 4.79
N PHE A 28 25.66 -4.37 3.56
CA PHE A 28 25.82 -5.53 2.69
C PHE A 28 27.10 -5.35 1.86
N GLN A 29 27.94 -6.39 1.85
CA GLN A 29 29.12 -6.46 0.99
C GLN A 29 28.97 -7.68 0.07
N PHE A 30 29.08 -7.45 -1.23
CA PHE A 30 28.97 -8.49 -2.25
C PHE A 30 30.34 -8.76 -2.88
N ASP A 31 30.83 -9.97 -2.70
CA ASP A 31 32.06 -10.46 -3.30
C ASP A 31 31.71 -11.27 -4.57
N TYR A 32 31.73 -10.58 -5.71
CA TYR A 32 31.38 -11.15 -7.02
C TYR A 32 32.47 -12.09 -7.53
N THR A 33 32.23 -13.40 -7.42
CA THR A 33 33.16 -14.45 -7.86
C THR A 33 32.74 -15.09 -9.19
N ASP A 34 31.67 -14.58 -9.80
CA ASP A 34 31.16 -15.08 -11.06
C ASP A 34 32.08 -14.79 -12.25
N ALA A 35 31.93 -15.59 -13.32
CA ALA A 35 32.61 -15.34 -14.59
C ALA A 35 32.15 -14.00 -15.18
N ASN A 36 32.89 -13.44 -16.15
CA ASN A 36 32.59 -12.14 -16.79
C ASN A 36 31.31 -12.13 -17.68
N THR A 37 30.24 -12.78 -17.26
CA THR A 37 28.97 -12.96 -17.96
C THR A 37 27.75 -12.58 -17.12
N GLY A 38 27.89 -12.44 -15.80
CA GLY A 38 26.83 -11.99 -14.89
C GLY A 38 27.13 -10.64 -14.26
N PHE A 39 27.40 -10.61 -12.96
CA PHE A 39 27.75 -9.38 -12.23
C PHE A 39 29.11 -8.85 -12.63
N ASN A 40 30.05 -9.71 -13.07
CA ASN A 40 31.35 -9.29 -13.60
C ASN A 40 31.33 -9.02 -15.13
N ASP A 41 30.16 -9.01 -15.78
CA ASP A 41 30.05 -8.64 -17.20
C ASP A 41 30.60 -7.21 -17.45
N PRO A 42 31.44 -7.00 -18.49
CA PRO A 42 32.07 -5.70 -18.75
C PRO A 42 31.10 -4.61 -19.22
N THR A 43 29.93 -4.98 -19.73
CA THR A 43 28.91 -4.06 -20.26
C THR A 43 27.82 -3.83 -19.21
N ASP A 44 27.21 -4.92 -18.74
CA ASP A 44 25.98 -4.86 -17.93
C ASP A 44 26.25 -5.04 -16.43
N GLY A 45 27.43 -5.54 -16.07
CA GLY A 45 27.77 -5.90 -14.70
C GLY A 45 27.71 -4.73 -13.74
N ALA A 46 28.06 -3.52 -14.17
CA ALA A 46 27.96 -2.33 -13.31
C ALA A 46 26.51 -2.02 -12.90
N ALA A 47 25.57 -2.08 -13.85
CA ALA A 47 24.15 -1.84 -13.56
C ALA A 47 23.57 -2.93 -12.66
N ARG A 48 23.92 -4.20 -12.92
CA ARG A 48 23.49 -5.36 -12.09
C ARG A 48 23.95 -5.24 -10.65
N ARG A 49 25.22 -4.88 -10.42
CA ARG A 49 25.76 -4.65 -9.07
C ARG A 49 25.07 -3.49 -8.36
N THR A 50 24.83 -2.38 -9.07
CA THR A 50 24.07 -1.26 -8.51
C THR A 50 22.63 -1.63 -8.14
N ALA A 51 21.94 -2.42 -8.96
CA ALA A 51 20.59 -2.88 -8.65
C ALA A 51 20.55 -3.78 -7.41
N LEU A 52 21.53 -4.69 -7.25
CA LEU A 52 21.67 -5.53 -6.06
C LEU A 52 21.96 -4.70 -4.81
N GLU A 53 22.88 -3.73 -4.90
CA GLU A 53 23.17 -2.79 -3.81
C GLU A 53 21.94 -1.98 -3.40
N GLN A 54 21.13 -1.53 -4.36
CA GLN A 54 19.87 -0.81 -4.08
C GLN A 54 18.84 -1.69 -3.38
N ALA A 55 18.64 -2.94 -3.82
CA ALA A 55 17.75 -3.89 -3.16
C ALA A 55 18.18 -4.16 -1.72
N ALA A 56 19.48 -4.39 -1.50
CA ALA A 56 20.05 -4.60 -0.18
C ALA A 56 19.93 -3.36 0.73
N GLN A 57 20.05 -2.16 0.14
CA GLN A 57 19.87 -0.90 0.86
C GLN A 57 18.41 -0.74 1.34
N ILE A 58 17.41 -1.16 0.56
CA ILE A 58 16.00 -1.15 1.01
C ILE A 58 15.84 -2.01 2.26
N LEU A 59 16.42 -3.21 2.30
CA LEU A 59 16.38 -4.07 3.49
C LEU A 59 17.13 -3.46 4.67
N SER A 60 18.30 -2.85 4.43
CA SER A 60 19.08 -2.12 5.42
C SER A 60 18.31 -0.97 6.07
N ASP A 61 17.54 -0.23 5.27
CA ASP A 61 16.69 0.87 5.75
C ASP A 61 15.43 0.37 6.47
N THR A 62 14.98 -0.85 6.11
CA THR A 62 13.80 -1.49 6.70
C THR A 62 14.07 -2.14 8.05
N ILE A 63 15.19 -2.84 8.16
CA ILE A 63 15.47 -3.74 9.28
C ILE A 63 16.50 -3.08 10.19
N PRO A 64 16.08 -2.52 11.34
CA PRO A 64 17.00 -1.88 12.27
C PRO A 64 17.95 -2.90 12.89
N THR A 65 19.13 -2.42 13.30
CA THR A 65 20.08 -3.22 14.08
C THR A 65 20.44 -2.49 15.36
N SER A 66 20.71 -3.24 16.43
CA SER A 66 21.24 -2.66 17.67
C SER A 66 22.72 -2.30 17.57
N THR A 67 23.43 -2.89 16.60
CA THR A 67 24.87 -2.71 16.38
C THR A 67 25.17 -2.70 14.89
N PRO A 68 25.99 -1.75 14.37
CA PRO A 68 26.36 -1.76 12.97
C PRO A 68 27.09 -3.05 12.63
N VAL A 69 26.65 -3.74 11.58
CA VAL A 69 27.23 -5.00 11.12
C VAL A 69 27.48 -4.94 9.63
N THR A 70 28.52 -5.63 9.18
CA THR A 70 28.73 -5.90 7.76
C THR A 70 28.45 -7.38 7.52
N VAL A 71 27.49 -7.66 6.64
CA VAL A 71 27.19 -9.00 6.16
C VAL A 71 27.82 -9.19 4.77
N THR A 72 28.61 -10.24 4.62
CA THR A 72 29.33 -10.55 3.38
C THR A 72 28.63 -11.67 2.61
N PHE A 73 28.46 -11.49 1.30
CA PHE A 73 27.88 -12.49 0.42
C PHE A 73 28.86 -12.86 -0.68
N SER A 74 29.11 -14.16 -0.86
CA SER A 74 29.72 -14.66 -2.09
C SER A 74 28.66 -14.68 -3.18
N VAL A 75 28.91 -13.98 -4.29
CA VAL A 75 27.94 -13.89 -5.39
C VAL A 75 28.48 -14.60 -6.61
N VAL A 76 27.76 -15.63 -7.06
CA VAL A 76 28.01 -16.37 -8.29
C VAL A 76 26.86 -16.15 -9.28
N SER A 77 27.08 -16.49 -10.54
CA SER A 77 26.05 -16.41 -11.56
C SER A 77 26.07 -17.59 -12.50
N THR A 78 24.89 -17.91 -13.03
CA THR A 78 24.68 -18.87 -14.11
C THR A 78 23.93 -18.20 -15.25
N ASN A 79 23.86 -18.89 -16.39
CA ASN A 79 23.11 -18.45 -17.56
C ASN A 79 22.62 -19.69 -18.30
N ASN A 80 21.52 -20.25 -17.82
CA ASN A 80 20.97 -21.49 -18.34
C ASN A 80 19.43 -21.45 -18.31
N ASP A 81 18.78 -22.32 -19.08
CA ASP A 81 17.32 -22.29 -19.31
C ASP A 81 16.48 -22.98 -18.22
N ASP A 82 17.06 -23.24 -17.04
CA ASP A 82 16.30 -23.64 -15.86
C ASP A 82 15.32 -22.54 -15.40
N SER A 83 14.38 -22.92 -14.53
CA SER A 83 13.35 -22.01 -14.00
C SER A 83 13.81 -21.26 -12.76
N THR A 84 15.03 -21.49 -12.26
CA THR A 84 15.52 -20.87 -11.03
C THR A 84 16.08 -19.50 -11.37
N LEU A 85 15.35 -18.46 -10.96
CA LEU A 85 15.73 -17.07 -11.23
C LEU A 85 16.98 -16.67 -10.45
N ALA A 86 16.96 -16.92 -9.16
CA ALA A 86 18.05 -16.69 -8.22
C ALA A 86 17.87 -17.61 -7.01
N SER A 87 18.87 -17.65 -6.15
CA SER A 87 18.79 -18.26 -4.84
C SER A 87 19.76 -17.53 -3.90
N ALA A 88 19.36 -17.21 -2.68
CA ALA A 88 20.32 -16.87 -1.65
C ALA A 88 20.06 -17.61 -0.33
N GLY A 89 21.14 -17.82 0.41
CA GLY A 89 21.09 -18.58 1.65
C GLY A 89 22.26 -18.24 2.56
N SER A 90 22.20 -18.79 3.76
CA SER A 90 23.26 -18.68 4.77
C SER A 90 23.27 -19.97 5.60
N ASP A 91 24.46 -20.44 5.94
CA ASP A 91 24.62 -21.66 6.73
C ASP A 91 23.89 -21.53 8.08
N SER A 92 23.42 -22.67 8.61
CA SER A 92 22.91 -22.73 9.98
C SER A 92 24.05 -22.59 10.99
N THR A 93 23.78 -21.95 12.14
CA THR A 93 24.71 -21.93 13.28
C THR A 93 24.56 -23.14 14.21
N ALA A 94 23.72 -24.13 13.85
CA ALA A 94 23.46 -25.30 14.67
C ALA A 94 24.72 -26.16 14.89
N GLU A 95 25.19 -26.21 16.14
CA GLU A 95 26.22 -27.15 16.60
C GLU A 95 25.65 -28.35 17.39
N ASP A 96 24.37 -28.28 17.78
CA ASP A 96 23.64 -29.25 18.59
C ASP A 96 22.14 -29.25 18.23
N ILE A 97 21.39 -30.22 18.78
CA ILE A 97 19.91 -30.30 18.66
C ILE A 97 19.25 -29.02 19.22
N GLY A 98 18.37 -28.40 18.44
CA GLY A 98 17.66 -27.19 18.85
C GLY A 98 17.18 -26.33 17.67
N PHE A 99 16.58 -25.18 17.98
CA PHE A 99 16.31 -24.12 16.99
C PHE A 99 17.52 -23.19 16.91
N SER A 100 18.04 -22.96 15.70
CA SER A 100 19.24 -22.14 15.47
C SER A 100 19.03 -21.13 14.33
N PRO A 101 19.61 -19.93 14.44
CA PRO A 101 19.60 -18.95 13.34
C PRO A 101 20.51 -19.40 12.17
N THR A 102 20.40 -18.69 11.06
CA THR A 102 21.46 -18.65 10.04
C THR A 102 22.64 -17.79 10.51
N VAL A 103 23.81 -17.91 9.88
CA VAL A 103 24.97 -17.05 10.17
C VAL A 103 24.61 -15.57 9.97
N VAL A 104 23.97 -15.21 8.84
CA VAL A 104 23.55 -13.84 8.54
C VAL A 104 22.56 -13.33 9.60
N SER A 105 21.54 -14.10 9.95
CA SER A 105 20.55 -13.67 10.95
C SER A 105 21.17 -13.51 12.33
N GLN A 106 22.03 -14.43 12.78
CA GLN A 106 22.75 -14.29 14.05
C GLN A 106 23.57 -13.00 14.07
N LYS A 107 24.33 -12.75 13.00
CA LYS A 107 25.18 -11.57 12.89
C LYS A 107 24.37 -10.28 12.93
N ILE A 108 23.24 -10.21 12.22
CA ILE A 108 22.37 -9.03 12.24
C ILE A 108 21.72 -8.83 13.61
N VAL A 109 21.19 -9.90 14.20
CA VAL A 109 20.40 -9.82 15.44
C VAL A 109 21.26 -9.46 16.66
N ASN A 110 22.46 -10.03 16.78
CA ASN A 110 23.27 -9.89 18.00
C ASN A 110 24.73 -9.48 17.76
N GLY A 111 25.13 -9.22 16.52
CA GLY A 111 26.48 -8.80 16.16
C GLY A 111 27.53 -9.91 16.18
N THR A 112 27.14 -11.17 16.42
CA THR A 112 28.08 -12.30 16.53
C THR A 112 28.33 -12.92 15.17
N ASP A 113 29.55 -12.76 14.70
CA ASP A 113 30.11 -13.48 13.55
C ASP A 113 30.40 -14.95 13.92
N ALA A 114 29.65 -15.86 13.30
CA ALA A 114 29.71 -17.30 13.60
C ALA A 114 30.72 -18.08 12.75
N ASN A 115 31.15 -17.53 11.61
CA ASN A 115 31.94 -18.22 10.60
C ASN A 115 33.27 -17.52 10.26
N GLY A 116 33.54 -16.37 10.88
CA GLY A 116 34.82 -15.68 10.85
C GLY A 116 35.09 -15.02 9.50
N ALA A 117 36.11 -15.50 8.78
CA ALA A 117 36.53 -14.89 7.52
C ALA A 117 35.77 -15.44 6.29
N ALA A 118 34.90 -16.44 6.46
CA ALA A 118 34.06 -16.94 5.39
C ALA A 118 32.97 -15.91 5.04
N ALA A 119 32.38 -16.01 3.84
CA ALA A 119 31.21 -15.21 3.51
C ALA A 119 30.03 -15.61 4.40
N ASP A 120 29.29 -14.65 4.95
CA ASP A 120 28.13 -14.91 5.80
C ASP A 120 26.99 -15.61 5.04
N GLY A 121 26.83 -15.28 3.75
CA GLY A 121 25.85 -15.91 2.87
C GLY A 121 26.37 -16.13 1.45
N GLU A 122 25.55 -16.78 0.65
CA GLU A 122 25.80 -17.04 -0.77
C GLU A 122 24.60 -16.59 -1.60
N ILE A 123 24.87 -16.05 -2.79
CA ILE A 123 23.85 -15.72 -3.81
C ILE A 123 24.27 -16.39 -5.12
N ASN A 124 23.33 -17.08 -5.76
CA ASN A 124 23.45 -17.52 -7.13
C ASN A 124 22.37 -16.84 -7.97
N TRP A 125 22.76 -16.24 -9.09
CA TRP A 125 21.85 -15.51 -9.98
C TRP A 125 21.85 -16.06 -11.40
N ASN A 126 20.68 -16.35 -11.96
CA ASN A 126 20.56 -16.83 -13.34
C ASN A 126 20.24 -15.68 -14.30
N PHE A 127 21.21 -15.26 -15.11
CA PHE A 127 21.05 -14.19 -16.11
C PHE A 127 20.49 -14.65 -17.46
N PHE A 128 19.98 -15.89 -17.56
CA PHE A 128 19.25 -16.34 -18.76
C PHE A 128 17.90 -15.63 -18.94
N HIS A 129 17.26 -15.27 -17.83
CA HIS A 129 15.94 -14.65 -17.83
C HIS A 129 15.99 -13.17 -18.22
N ASN A 130 14.84 -12.67 -18.68
CA ASN A 130 14.67 -11.26 -19.03
C ASN A 130 14.57 -10.43 -17.74
N TRP A 131 15.65 -9.76 -17.36
CA TRP A 131 15.73 -8.96 -16.13
C TRP A 131 15.54 -7.48 -16.42
N ASP A 132 14.68 -6.81 -15.66
CA ASP A 132 14.64 -5.36 -15.58
C ASP A 132 15.34 -4.88 -14.30
N LEU A 133 16.28 -3.96 -14.47
CA LEU A 133 17.10 -3.42 -13.39
C LEU A 133 16.58 -2.06 -12.89
N ASP A 134 15.67 -1.43 -13.64
CA ASP A 134 15.18 -0.09 -13.38
C ASP A 134 13.97 -0.10 -12.42
N ASP A 135 13.43 1.08 -12.12
CA ASP A 135 12.23 1.21 -11.27
C ASP A 135 10.93 1.06 -12.06
N ASP A 136 10.97 1.28 -13.37
CA ASP A 136 9.84 1.10 -14.29
C ASP A 136 9.93 -0.27 -14.99
N VAL A 137 9.55 -1.33 -14.28
CA VAL A 137 9.71 -2.72 -14.75
C VAL A 137 8.77 -3.05 -15.91
N ALA A 138 9.34 -3.54 -17.02
CA ALA A 138 8.55 -3.99 -18.17
C ALA A 138 7.65 -5.19 -17.84
N PRO A 139 6.42 -5.28 -18.38
CA PRO A 139 5.48 -6.37 -18.05
C PRO A 139 5.97 -7.79 -18.36
N ASP A 140 6.92 -7.93 -19.30
CA ASP A 140 7.50 -9.21 -19.75
C ASP A 140 8.91 -9.46 -19.19
N ALA A 141 9.36 -8.66 -18.23
CA ALA A 141 10.64 -8.79 -17.55
C ALA A 141 10.45 -9.09 -16.06
N PHE A 142 11.37 -9.82 -15.45
CA PHE A 142 11.41 -10.03 -14.01
C PHE A 142 12.00 -8.80 -13.32
N ASP A 143 11.36 -8.41 -12.21
CA ASP A 143 11.85 -7.36 -11.35
C ASP A 143 13.09 -7.82 -10.56
N PHE A 144 14.25 -7.32 -10.96
CA PHE A 144 15.52 -7.69 -10.33
C PHE A 144 15.59 -7.30 -8.86
N LYS A 145 15.10 -6.11 -8.49
CA LYS A 145 15.26 -5.60 -7.12
C LYS A 145 14.30 -6.29 -6.16
N SER A 146 13.07 -6.56 -6.60
CA SER A 146 12.10 -7.36 -5.84
C SER A 146 12.67 -8.76 -5.57
N THR A 147 13.15 -9.45 -6.61
CA THR A 147 13.76 -10.77 -6.47
C THR A 147 14.99 -10.72 -5.55
N ALA A 148 15.86 -9.73 -5.69
CA ALA A 148 17.04 -9.62 -4.84
C ALA A 148 16.69 -9.42 -3.35
N MET A 149 15.64 -8.64 -3.05
CA MET A 149 15.16 -8.49 -1.68
C MET A 149 14.59 -9.80 -1.13
N HIS A 150 13.81 -10.52 -1.93
CA HIS A 150 13.25 -11.83 -1.61
C HIS A 150 14.36 -12.82 -1.25
N GLU A 151 15.37 -12.96 -2.11
CA GLU A 151 16.49 -13.88 -1.89
C GLU A 151 17.27 -13.54 -0.62
N LEU A 152 17.57 -12.26 -0.40
CA LEU A 152 18.31 -11.84 0.80
C LEU A 152 17.55 -12.18 2.09
N LEU A 153 16.21 -12.22 2.09
CA LEU A 153 15.43 -12.63 3.25
C LEU A 153 15.58 -14.11 3.60
N HIS A 154 15.78 -15.00 2.62
CA HIS A 154 16.10 -16.40 2.90
C HIS A 154 17.42 -16.52 3.68
N ALA A 155 18.46 -15.80 3.25
CA ALA A 155 19.72 -15.75 4.00
C ALA A 155 19.53 -15.18 5.41
N MET A 156 18.60 -14.24 5.57
CA MET A 156 18.21 -13.64 6.86
C MET A 156 17.29 -14.55 7.72
N GLY A 157 17.10 -15.81 7.34
CA GLY A 157 16.42 -16.80 8.17
C GLY A 157 14.93 -16.99 7.89
N PHE A 158 14.41 -16.41 6.80
CA PHE A 158 13.10 -16.76 6.25
C PHE A 158 13.20 -18.10 5.47
N VAL A 159 13.53 -19.18 6.19
CA VAL A 159 13.75 -20.50 5.59
C VAL A 159 13.46 -21.60 6.62
N SER A 160 12.75 -22.63 6.18
CA SER A 160 12.41 -23.82 6.98
C SER A 160 13.41 -24.95 6.73
N ALA A 161 13.69 -25.73 7.77
CA ALA A 161 14.49 -26.95 7.65
C ALA A 161 13.66 -28.22 7.41
N ILE A 162 12.32 -28.12 7.51
CA ILE A 162 11.43 -29.27 7.35
C ILE A 162 11.49 -29.73 5.89
N SER A 163 11.84 -31.00 5.67
CA SER A 163 11.74 -31.63 4.34
C SER A 163 10.37 -32.27 4.10
N SER A 164 10.13 -32.74 2.88
CA SER A 164 8.93 -33.52 2.49
C SER A 164 8.67 -34.75 3.39
N THR A 165 9.68 -35.22 4.11
CA THR A 165 9.57 -36.40 4.98
C THR A 165 9.53 -36.04 6.47
N GLY A 166 9.67 -34.75 6.82
CA GLY A 166 9.79 -34.30 8.20
C GLY A 166 11.19 -34.46 8.79
N GLU A 167 12.23 -34.64 7.97
CA GLU A 167 13.62 -34.54 8.42
C GLU A 167 13.99 -33.06 8.67
N GLY A 168 14.92 -32.82 9.59
CA GLY A 168 15.48 -31.49 9.89
C GLY A 168 16.92 -31.36 9.36
N LEU A 169 17.70 -30.43 9.94
CA LEU A 169 19.04 -30.08 9.44
C LEU A 169 20.06 -31.22 9.54
N PHE A 170 19.97 -32.06 10.57
CA PHE A 170 20.85 -33.22 10.71
C PHE A 170 20.19 -34.47 10.13
N VAL A 171 20.93 -35.16 9.28
CA VAL A 171 20.50 -36.46 8.73
C VAL A 171 20.28 -37.44 9.89
N GLY A 172 19.08 -38.00 9.98
CA GLY A 172 18.65 -38.79 11.13
C GLY A 172 17.38 -39.59 10.89
N THR A 173 16.76 -40.09 11.95
CA THR A 173 15.45 -40.76 11.86
C THR A 173 14.35 -39.74 12.19
N VAL A 174 13.33 -39.64 11.33
CA VAL A 174 12.17 -38.77 11.57
C VAL A 174 11.52 -39.11 12.92
N GLY A 175 11.27 -38.09 13.74
CA GLY A 175 10.73 -38.22 15.10
C GLY A 175 11.80 -38.31 16.20
N ASP A 176 13.08 -38.47 15.86
CA ASP A 176 14.17 -38.23 16.81
C ASP A 176 14.46 -36.72 16.92
N PRO A 177 15.02 -36.24 18.04
CA PRO A 177 15.40 -34.83 18.18
C PRO A 177 16.40 -34.40 17.10
N ASN A 178 16.18 -33.23 16.52
CA ASN A 178 16.99 -32.69 15.42
C ASN A 178 17.29 -31.19 15.64
N ALA A 179 18.08 -30.61 14.74
CA ALA A 179 18.26 -29.17 14.59
C ALA A 179 17.33 -28.61 13.52
N TRP A 180 16.88 -27.37 13.74
CA TRP A 180 15.86 -26.69 12.96
C TRP A 180 16.20 -25.20 12.84
N TYR A 181 15.66 -24.51 11.83
CA TYR A 181 15.74 -23.06 11.77
C TYR A 181 14.76 -22.41 12.75
N LEU A 182 15.00 -21.14 13.09
CA LEU A 182 14.13 -20.41 14.04
C LEU A 182 12.68 -20.29 13.56
N ILE A 183 12.41 -20.34 12.25
CA ILE A 183 11.04 -20.28 11.74
C ILE A 183 10.23 -21.53 12.12
N ASP A 184 10.88 -22.69 12.18
CA ASP A 184 10.25 -24.00 12.37
C ASP A 184 9.58 -24.15 13.74
N GLN A 185 10.02 -23.36 14.74
CA GLN A 185 9.42 -23.34 16.07
C GLN A 185 7.97 -22.84 16.07
N TYR A 186 7.57 -22.12 15.02
CA TYR A 186 6.25 -21.50 14.90
C TYR A 186 5.37 -22.14 13.83
N LEU A 187 5.88 -23.11 13.06
CA LEU A 187 5.10 -23.77 12.03
C LEU A 187 4.11 -24.75 12.66
N VAL A 188 2.84 -24.60 12.29
CA VAL A 188 1.70 -25.37 12.78
C VAL A 188 0.79 -25.79 11.63
N THR A 189 -0.02 -26.82 11.84
CA THR A 189 -1.13 -27.18 10.94
C THR A 189 -2.25 -26.14 11.02
N ALA A 190 -3.23 -26.22 10.11
CA ALA A 190 -4.46 -25.41 10.15
C ALA A 190 -5.22 -25.47 11.49
N THR A 191 -5.05 -26.55 12.25
CA THR A 191 -5.68 -26.74 13.57
C THR A 191 -4.84 -26.23 14.74
N GLY A 192 -3.65 -25.70 14.46
CA GLY A 192 -2.71 -25.16 15.46
C GLY A 192 -1.80 -26.21 16.10
N GLN A 193 -1.69 -27.42 15.53
CA GLN A 193 -0.75 -28.42 16.02
C GLN A 193 0.66 -28.14 15.49
N SER A 194 1.65 -27.97 16.37
CA SER A 194 3.05 -27.75 15.99
C SER A 194 3.66 -28.95 15.27
N PHE A 195 4.39 -28.68 14.19
CA PHE A 195 5.15 -29.71 13.46
C PHE A 195 6.36 -30.19 14.25
N VAL A 196 7.08 -29.28 14.91
CA VAL A 196 8.23 -29.57 15.76
C VAL A 196 7.88 -29.27 17.22
N ASP A 197 8.09 -30.25 18.11
CA ASP A 197 7.78 -30.12 19.53
C ASP A 197 8.90 -29.43 20.35
N THR A 198 8.63 -29.19 21.63
CA THR A 198 9.62 -28.60 22.57
C THR A 198 10.82 -29.50 22.89
N GLN A 199 10.82 -30.75 22.40
CA GLN A 199 11.94 -31.68 22.45
C GLN A 199 12.67 -31.77 21.09
N PHE A 200 12.35 -30.84 20.18
CA PHE A 200 12.92 -30.70 18.83
C PHE A 200 12.66 -31.89 17.93
N ARG A 201 11.53 -32.57 18.11
CA ARG A 201 11.12 -33.73 17.31
C ARG A 201 10.01 -33.33 16.35
N PHE A 202 10.12 -33.75 15.11
CA PHE A 202 9.02 -33.66 14.15
C PHE A 202 7.94 -34.71 14.48
N ASP A 203 6.67 -34.31 14.47
CA ASP A 203 5.56 -35.26 14.61
C ASP A 203 5.34 -35.99 13.28
N ALA A 204 5.85 -37.22 13.17
CA ALA A 204 5.70 -38.06 11.99
C ALA A 204 4.24 -38.32 11.59
N GLY A 205 3.27 -38.11 12.49
CA GLY A 205 1.84 -38.17 12.18
C GLY A 205 1.34 -37.01 11.30
N LEU A 206 2.12 -35.93 11.19
CA LEU A 206 1.77 -34.70 10.47
C LEU A 206 2.40 -34.60 9.08
N VAL A 207 3.16 -35.59 8.61
CA VAL A 207 3.73 -35.58 7.25
C VAL A 207 2.65 -35.34 6.19
N GLY A 208 1.46 -35.91 6.37
CA GLY A 208 0.35 -35.70 5.44
C GLY A 208 -0.20 -34.27 5.39
N ASN A 209 0.11 -33.43 6.38
CA ASN A 209 -0.29 -32.03 6.43
C ASN A 209 0.71 -31.09 5.75
N LEU A 210 1.86 -31.59 5.30
CA LEU A 210 2.86 -30.77 4.61
C LEU A 210 2.42 -30.36 3.20
N ASP A 211 1.49 -31.11 2.59
CA ASP A 211 1.07 -30.96 1.18
C ASP A 211 -0.43 -30.60 1.05
N ASP A 212 -1.01 -29.88 2.00
CA ASP A 212 -2.48 -29.61 2.09
C ASP A 212 -2.94 -28.22 1.55
N ASN A 213 -2.07 -27.46 0.86
CA ASN A 213 -2.32 -26.17 0.15
C ASN A 213 -3.41 -25.20 0.70
N PRO A 214 -3.10 -24.36 1.71
CA PRO A 214 -1.94 -24.45 2.58
C PRO A 214 -2.21 -25.38 3.77
N GLY A 215 -1.31 -26.33 3.95
CA GLY A 215 -1.27 -27.20 5.13
C GLY A 215 -0.45 -26.61 6.28
N ILE A 216 0.42 -25.65 5.96
CA ILE A 216 1.36 -25.04 6.90
C ILE A 216 0.95 -23.60 7.21
N TYR A 217 1.00 -23.25 8.49
CA TYR A 217 0.77 -21.90 8.97
C TYR A 217 1.88 -21.49 9.94
N PHE A 218 2.27 -20.23 9.90
CA PHE A 218 3.19 -19.64 10.87
C PHE A 218 2.40 -18.96 11.99
N ASN A 219 2.64 -19.40 13.23
CA ASN A 219 1.90 -18.99 14.43
C ASN A 219 2.77 -18.20 15.43
N GLY A 220 3.71 -17.41 14.91
CA GLY A 220 4.48 -16.47 15.72
C GLY A 220 3.58 -15.32 16.23
N PRO A 221 3.70 -14.91 17.50
CA PRO A 221 2.78 -13.95 18.11
C PRO A 221 2.78 -12.57 17.42
N HIS A 222 3.92 -12.11 16.90
CA HIS A 222 4.01 -10.83 16.20
C HIS A 222 3.40 -10.91 14.79
N ALA A 223 3.69 -11.95 14.04
CA ALA A 223 3.11 -12.19 12.72
C ALA A 223 1.60 -12.43 12.79
N VAL A 224 1.13 -13.21 13.77
CA VAL A 224 -0.30 -13.43 14.03
C VAL A 224 -1.01 -12.12 14.37
N ALA A 225 -0.41 -11.28 15.20
CA ALA A 225 -0.97 -9.96 15.51
C ALA A 225 -1.06 -9.06 14.27
N ALA A 226 -0.05 -9.10 13.40
CA ALA A 226 -0.05 -8.37 12.13
C ALA A 226 -1.10 -8.90 11.13
N ASN A 227 -1.37 -10.20 11.15
CA ASN A 227 -2.34 -10.87 10.29
C ASN A 227 -3.77 -10.91 10.89
N GLY A 228 -4.14 -9.85 11.63
CA GLY A 228 -5.49 -9.70 12.18
C GLY A 228 -5.87 -10.72 13.26
N GLY A 229 -4.87 -11.32 13.93
CA GLY A 229 -5.07 -12.34 14.96
C GLY A 229 -5.12 -13.78 14.43
N ASN A 230 -4.86 -14.00 13.13
CA ASN A 230 -4.86 -15.33 12.53
C ASN A 230 -3.42 -15.79 12.20
N PRO A 231 -3.11 -17.10 12.27
CA PRO A 231 -1.88 -17.65 11.73
C PRO A 231 -1.66 -17.28 10.25
N VAL A 232 -0.40 -17.05 9.87
CA VAL A 232 -0.01 -16.66 8.51
C VAL A 232 0.06 -17.91 7.64
N ALA A 233 -0.59 -17.91 6.47
CA ALA A 233 -0.56 -19.06 5.57
C ALA A 233 0.81 -19.17 4.89
N PHE A 234 1.39 -20.36 4.93
CA PHE A 234 2.68 -20.64 4.29
C PHE A 234 2.50 -21.55 3.10
N TYR A 235 3.30 -21.30 2.06
CA TYR A 235 3.29 -22.08 0.83
C TYR A 235 3.57 -23.55 1.15
N SER A 236 2.63 -24.41 0.76
CA SER A 236 2.66 -25.86 1.01
C SER A 236 1.87 -26.59 -0.09
N PRO A 237 2.37 -26.53 -1.33
CA PRO A 237 1.71 -27.12 -2.50
C PRO A 237 1.59 -28.65 -2.39
N GLU A 238 0.68 -29.21 -3.19
CA GLU A 238 0.63 -30.66 -3.45
C GLU A 238 1.10 -30.93 -4.89
N PRO A 239 2.24 -31.61 -5.11
CA PRO A 239 3.16 -32.19 -4.12
C PRO A 239 4.14 -31.17 -3.49
N TRP A 240 4.77 -31.55 -2.37
CA TRP A 240 5.87 -30.80 -1.74
C TRP A 240 6.94 -30.33 -2.74
N GLU A 241 7.36 -29.07 -2.59
CA GLU A 241 8.48 -28.47 -3.30
C GLU A 241 9.64 -28.21 -2.34
N GLU A 242 10.68 -29.04 -2.41
CA GLU A 242 11.87 -28.93 -1.56
C GLU A 242 12.56 -27.58 -1.72
N GLY A 243 12.89 -26.95 -0.60
CA GLY A 243 13.49 -25.61 -0.55
C GLY A 243 12.50 -24.45 -0.70
N SER A 244 11.24 -24.72 -1.05
CA SER A 244 10.19 -23.69 -1.18
C SER A 244 9.09 -23.85 -0.14
N SER A 245 8.58 -25.07 0.02
CA SER A 245 7.48 -25.35 0.93
C SER A 245 7.90 -25.09 2.38
N GLY A 246 7.05 -24.39 3.13
CA GLY A 246 7.36 -23.92 4.49
C GLY A 246 8.39 -22.76 4.56
N SER A 247 8.94 -22.31 3.43
CA SER A 247 9.91 -21.20 3.37
C SER A 247 9.38 -19.95 2.67
N HIS A 248 8.12 -19.97 2.24
CA HIS A 248 7.44 -18.85 1.57
C HIS A 248 6.05 -18.60 2.15
N THR A 249 5.54 -17.39 1.98
CA THR A 249 4.11 -17.10 2.20
C THR A 249 3.26 -17.65 1.05
N ASP A 250 2.01 -17.97 1.34
CA ASP A 250 1.16 -18.70 0.40
C ASP A 250 0.68 -17.84 -0.79
N ASP A 251 0.98 -18.30 -2.01
CA ASP A 251 0.63 -17.64 -3.27
C ASP A 251 -0.88 -17.47 -3.46
N ASN A 252 -1.69 -18.39 -2.96
CA ASN A 252 -3.14 -18.37 -3.17
C ASN A 252 -3.86 -17.49 -2.14
N THR A 253 -3.22 -17.24 -1.00
CA THR A 253 -3.76 -16.44 0.10
C THR A 253 -3.44 -14.97 -0.09
N TYR A 254 -2.21 -14.65 -0.50
CA TYR A 254 -1.71 -13.28 -0.58
C TYR A 254 -1.62 -12.82 -2.02
N LEU A 255 -2.72 -12.29 -2.56
CA LEU A 255 -2.86 -11.92 -3.97
C LEU A 255 -3.09 -10.42 -4.17
N GLY A 256 -2.76 -9.92 -5.37
CA GLY A 256 -3.03 -8.54 -5.78
C GLY A 256 -2.45 -7.52 -4.80
N THR A 257 -3.28 -6.63 -4.25
CA THR A 257 -2.82 -5.59 -3.29
C THR A 257 -2.41 -6.16 -1.92
N SER A 258 -2.63 -7.44 -1.66
CA SER A 258 -2.19 -8.13 -0.44
C SER A 258 -0.99 -9.05 -0.69
N ALA A 259 -0.43 -9.04 -1.90
CA ALA A 259 0.77 -9.81 -2.22
C ALA A 259 1.93 -9.41 -1.28
N LEU A 260 2.67 -10.41 -0.85
CA LEU A 260 3.83 -10.27 0.04
C LEU A 260 5.10 -10.45 -0.78
N LEU A 261 6.21 -9.87 -0.31
CA LEU A 261 7.51 -10.04 -0.95
C LEU A 261 7.94 -11.52 -0.94
N MET A 262 7.63 -12.25 0.14
CA MET A 262 8.01 -13.65 0.35
C MET A 262 7.02 -14.69 -0.21
N ASN A 263 6.11 -14.29 -1.11
CA ASN A 263 5.32 -15.27 -1.87
C ASN A 263 6.24 -16.15 -2.73
N ALA A 264 5.91 -17.42 -2.90
CA ALA A 264 6.76 -18.39 -3.60
C ALA A 264 6.83 -18.11 -5.11
N ALA A 265 5.73 -17.69 -5.72
CA ALA A 265 5.69 -17.35 -7.13
C ALA A 265 6.20 -15.93 -7.39
N THR A 266 7.14 -15.81 -8.33
CA THR A 266 7.53 -14.53 -8.93
C THR A 266 7.05 -14.47 -10.38
N ASP A 267 6.14 -13.54 -10.66
CA ASP A 267 5.67 -13.24 -12.01
C ASP A 267 6.54 -12.15 -12.67
N THR A 268 6.43 -12.00 -14.00
CA THR A 268 7.01 -10.86 -14.72
C THR A 268 6.17 -9.59 -14.52
N GLY A 269 6.81 -8.43 -14.65
CA GLY A 269 6.26 -7.12 -14.34
C GLY A 269 6.73 -6.60 -12.97
N PRO A 270 6.17 -5.47 -12.52
CA PRO A 270 6.56 -4.85 -11.25
C PRO A 270 6.30 -5.78 -10.05
N GLY A 271 7.35 -6.07 -9.28
CA GLY A 271 7.26 -6.90 -8.07
C GLY A 271 7.06 -6.08 -6.79
N VAL A 272 6.73 -6.76 -5.69
CA VAL A 272 6.67 -6.13 -4.35
C VAL A 272 8.09 -5.77 -3.93
N ARG A 273 8.33 -4.52 -3.49
CA ARG A 273 9.66 -4.04 -3.03
C ARG A 273 9.61 -3.45 -1.61
N THR A 274 8.65 -3.90 -0.81
CA THR A 274 8.42 -3.45 0.57
C THR A 274 8.09 -4.64 1.46
N LEU A 275 8.58 -4.64 2.71
CA LEU A 275 8.18 -5.63 3.70
C LEU A 275 6.85 -5.25 4.33
N SER A 276 5.90 -6.17 4.29
CA SER A 276 4.62 -6.04 4.98
C SER A 276 4.77 -6.13 6.50
N ALA A 277 3.74 -5.71 7.24
CA ALA A 277 3.67 -5.93 8.68
C ALA A 277 3.72 -7.43 9.05
N ILE A 278 3.24 -8.31 8.17
CA ILE A 278 3.28 -9.76 8.35
C ILE A 278 4.73 -10.25 8.32
N GLU A 279 5.49 -9.89 7.28
CA GLU A 279 6.89 -10.31 7.12
C GLU A 279 7.80 -9.71 8.20
N LEU A 280 7.58 -8.44 8.57
CA LEU A 280 8.26 -7.84 9.71
C LEU A 280 7.90 -8.53 11.03
N GLY A 281 6.65 -8.98 11.18
CA GLY A 281 6.20 -9.79 12.30
C GLY A 281 6.95 -11.12 12.39
N ILE A 282 7.09 -11.82 11.26
CA ILE A 282 7.86 -13.07 11.17
C ILE A 282 9.32 -12.83 11.57
N LEU A 283 9.95 -11.78 11.05
CA LEU A 283 11.33 -11.42 11.43
C LEU A 283 11.47 -11.14 12.93
N ARG A 284 10.51 -10.45 13.56
CA ARG A 284 10.50 -10.26 15.03
C ARG A 284 10.39 -11.57 15.78
N ASP A 285 9.48 -12.44 15.34
CA ASP A 285 9.24 -13.73 15.99
C ASP A 285 10.50 -14.60 15.96
N ILE A 286 11.33 -14.50 14.91
CA ILE A 286 12.63 -15.18 14.80
C ILE A 286 13.81 -14.38 15.38
N GLY A 287 13.56 -13.28 16.10
CA GLY A 287 14.53 -12.62 16.97
C GLY A 287 15.09 -11.28 16.49
N TYR A 288 14.63 -10.73 15.37
CA TYR A 288 15.05 -9.39 14.95
C TYR A 288 14.45 -8.32 15.88
N ASP A 289 15.31 -7.40 16.36
CA ASP A 289 14.90 -6.26 17.21
C ASP A 289 14.26 -5.14 16.37
N ILE A 290 13.12 -5.45 15.79
CA ILE A 290 12.31 -4.51 15.03
C ILE A 290 11.28 -3.96 16.02
N ALA A 291 11.28 -2.65 16.28
CA ALA A 291 10.31 -2.02 17.17
C ALA A 291 8.89 -2.44 16.78
N PRO A 292 7.99 -2.79 17.72
CA PRO A 292 6.65 -3.24 17.41
C PRO A 292 5.94 -2.19 16.57
N THR A 293 5.80 -2.48 15.29
CA THR A 293 4.72 -1.95 14.48
C THR A 293 3.46 -2.58 15.10
N THR A 294 2.71 -1.80 15.91
CA THR A 294 1.26 -1.74 15.65
C THR A 294 1.08 -1.67 14.14
N PRO A 295 0.07 -2.23 13.45
CA PRO A 295 -0.05 -2.07 12.00
C PRO A 295 0.13 -0.59 11.62
N THR A 296 1.35 -0.23 11.23
CA THR A 296 1.97 1.10 11.10
C THR A 296 3.33 0.90 10.43
N ASP A 297 3.31 1.21 9.14
CA ASP A 297 4.23 1.49 8.03
C ASP A 297 5.57 0.74 7.87
N PRO A 298 5.95 0.39 6.62
CA PRO A 298 7.33 0.09 6.21
C PRO A 298 8.23 1.33 6.39
N PRO A 299 9.55 1.25 6.13
CA PRO A 299 10.50 2.22 6.65
C PRO A 299 10.36 3.60 6.02
N THR A 300 10.86 4.57 6.78
CA THR A 300 10.69 5.99 6.60
C THR A 300 11.27 6.54 5.27
N THR A 301 10.50 6.48 4.18
CA THR A 301 10.00 7.76 3.68
C THR A 301 8.88 8.15 4.64
N THR A 302 8.71 9.41 5.04
CA THR A 302 7.47 9.77 5.76
C THR A 302 6.31 9.44 4.82
N SER A 303 5.74 8.24 4.95
CA SER A 303 4.48 7.84 4.36
C SER A 303 3.47 8.78 4.99
N LEU A 304 3.17 9.83 4.25
CA LEU A 304 2.14 10.75 4.65
C LEU A 304 0.86 9.98 4.52
N THR A 305 -0.05 10.15 5.46
CA THR A 305 -1.43 9.81 5.16
C THR A 305 -1.96 10.87 4.21
N TYR A 306 -2.49 10.46 3.06
CA TYR A 306 -3.08 11.37 2.06
C TYR A 306 -4.29 10.73 1.41
N LEU A 307 -5.14 11.55 0.80
CA LEU A 307 -6.18 11.06 -0.09
C LEU A 307 -5.54 10.78 -1.45
N SER A 308 -5.52 9.52 -1.90
CA SER A 308 -4.84 9.13 -3.15
C SER A 308 -5.72 9.26 -4.38
N ASN A 309 -7.01 9.02 -4.23
CA ASN A 309 -7.99 9.23 -5.30
C ASN A 309 -9.35 9.59 -4.72
N ILE A 310 -10.16 10.22 -5.56
CA ILE A 310 -11.53 10.59 -5.23
C ILE A 310 -12.42 10.34 -6.44
N SER A 311 -13.64 9.89 -6.18
CA SER A 311 -14.61 9.50 -7.18
C SER A 311 -16.00 10.00 -6.82
N VAL A 312 -16.83 10.24 -7.82
CA VAL A 312 -18.23 10.63 -7.64
C VAL A 312 -19.08 9.87 -8.65
N ARG A 313 -20.05 9.12 -8.15
CA ARG A 313 -21.07 8.46 -8.96
C ARG A 313 -22.42 9.11 -8.70
N THR A 314 -23.05 9.59 -9.77
CA THR A 314 -24.39 10.17 -9.75
C THR A 314 -24.91 10.33 -11.18
N THR A 315 -26.15 10.78 -11.33
CA THR A 315 -26.68 11.22 -12.63
C THR A 315 -25.88 12.44 -13.13
N ALA A 316 -25.35 12.34 -14.33
CA ALA A 316 -24.79 13.45 -15.10
C ALA A 316 -25.76 13.82 -16.23
N GLY A 317 -25.97 15.12 -16.42
CA GLY A 317 -26.82 15.68 -17.46
C GLY A 317 -26.39 17.10 -17.82
N SER A 318 -27.34 17.93 -18.25
CA SER A 318 -27.09 19.33 -18.63
C SER A 318 -27.62 20.31 -17.58
N GLY A 319 -27.08 21.53 -17.60
CA GLY A 319 -27.50 22.61 -16.68
C GLY A 319 -27.23 22.23 -15.22
N ASP A 320 -28.26 22.29 -14.38
CA ASP A 320 -28.13 21.96 -12.95
C ASP A 320 -27.86 20.46 -12.69
N GLN A 321 -28.05 19.59 -13.69
CA GLN A 321 -27.72 18.15 -13.62
C GLN A 321 -26.29 17.84 -14.08
N THR A 322 -25.52 18.84 -14.53
CA THR A 322 -24.12 18.62 -14.88
C THR A 322 -23.34 18.18 -13.66
N LEU A 323 -22.76 16.98 -13.74
CA LEU A 323 -21.88 16.46 -12.71
C LEU A 323 -20.65 17.35 -12.64
N SER A 324 -20.56 18.14 -11.57
CA SER A 324 -19.47 19.07 -11.33
C SER A 324 -18.68 18.61 -10.12
N VAL A 325 -17.41 18.24 -10.32
CA VAL A 325 -16.48 17.82 -9.27
C VAL A 325 -15.43 18.91 -9.07
N GLY A 326 -15.52 19.62 -7.95
CA GLY A 326 -14.54 20.60 -7.51
C GLY A 326 -13.42 19.93 -6.73
N PHE A 327 -12.18 20.34 -6.95
CA PHE A 327 -11.03 19.85 -6.19
C PHE A 327 -9.95 20.93 -6.06
N ALA A 328 -9.08 20.79 -5.06
CA ALA A 328 -7.97 21.73 -4.84
C ALA A 328 -6.63 21.00 -4.75
N VAL A 329 -5.63 21.57 -5.43
CA VAL A 329 -4.23 21.12 -5.40
C VAL A 329 -3.42 22.11 -4.56
N SER A 330 -2.62 21.61 -3.63
CA SER A 330 -1.71 22.40 -2.79
C SER A 330 -0.30 21.80 -2.80
N GLY A 331 0.71 22.55 -2.37
CA GLY A 331 2.06 22.01 -2.09
C GLY A 331 2.98 21.84 -3.31
N GLY A 332 2.48 22.14 -4.51
CA GLY A 332 3.26 22.19 -5.75
C GLY A 332 2.44 21.68 -6.94
N SER A 333 3.06 21.66 -8.13
CA SER A 333 2.42 21.06 -9.29
C SER A 333 2.29 19.55 -9.10
N LYS A 334 1.17 18.97 -9.50
CA LYS A 334 0.87 17.55 -9.35
C LYS A 334 0.37 16.95 -10.66
N GLY A 335 0.89 15.78 -11.02
CA GLY A 335 0.35 14.96 -12.11
C GLY A 335 -0.95 14.29 -11.68
N MET A 336 -1.94 14.31 -12.57
CA MET A 336 -3.32 13.94 -12.31
C MET A 336 -3.81 13.02 -13.41
N LEU A 337 -4.57 11.99 -13.03
CA LEU A 337 -5.46 11.30 -13.94
C LEU A 337 -6.90 11.70 -13.60
N ILE A 338 -7.65 12.21 -14.59
CA ILE A 338 -9.06 12.54 -14.50
C ILE A 338 -9.83 11.60 -15.43
N ARG A 339 -10.91 10.98 -14.97
CA ARG A 339 -11.76 10.11 -15.79
C ARG A 339 -13.22 10.48 -15.73
N GLY A 340 -13.91 10.35 -16.87
CA GLY A 340 -15.36 10.33 -16.98
C GLY A 340 -15.79 8.97 -17.51
N VAL A 341 -16.36 8.13 -16.65
CA VAL A 341 -16.72 6.75 -16.96
C VAL A 341 -18.23 6.64 -17.12
N GLY A 342 -18.65 6.10 -18.25
CA GLY A 342 -20.04 5.88 -18.65
C GLY A 342 -20.22 4.44 -19.12
N PRO A 343 -19.87 4.08 -20.37
CA PRO A 343 -20.04 2.73 -20.92
C PRO A 343 -19.49 1.61 -20.03
N THR A 344 -18.31 1.79 -19.42
CA THR A 344 -17.71 0.72 -18.60
C THR A 344 -18.53 0.40 -17.34
N LEU A 345 -19.41 1.30 -16.89
CA LEU A 345 -20.26 1.07 -15.72
C LEU A 345 -21.23 -0.12 -15.88
N ASP A 346 -21.58 -0.49 -17.12
CA ASP A 346 -22.38 -1.69 -17.39
C ASP A 346 -21.68 -2.97 -16.89
N SER A 347 -20.34 -3.03 -16.92
CA SER A 347 -19.57 -4.15 -16.38
C SER A 347 -19.69 -4.30 -14.85
N PHE A 348 -20.06 -3.22 -14.17
CA PHE A 348 -20.32 -3.18 -12.74
C PHE A 348 -21.82 -3.33 -12.40
N ASN A 349 -22.63 -3.76 -13.37
CA ASN A 349 -24.08 -3.89 -13.26
C ASN A 349 -24.80 -2.56 -12.95
N ILE A 350 -24.20 -1.41 -13.32
CA ILE A 350 -24.82 -0.10 -13.20
C ILE A 350 -25.51 0.23 -14.53
N THR A 351 -26.82 -0.01 -14.58
CA THR A 351 -27.61 0.25 -15.80
C THR A 351 -27.96 1.73 -15.94
N GLY A 352 -28.07 2.22 -17.18
CA GLY A 352 -28.51 3.59 -17.47
C GLY A 352 -27.38 4.62 -17.40
N ALA A 353 -26.15 4.19 -17.63
CA ALA A 353 -25.01 5.08 -17.73
C ALA A 353 -25.08 5.96 -18.99
N ILE A 354 -24.43 7.13 -18.97
CA ILE A 354 -24.22 7.93 -20.18
C ILE A 354 -23.35 7.16 -21.17
N ALA A 355 -23.66 7.28 -22.45
CA ALA A 355 -23.08 6.43 -23.49
C ALA A 355 -21.76 6.98 -24.05
N ASP A 356 -21.55 8.29 -23.93
CA ASP A 356 -20.40 8.98 -24.50
C ASP A 356 -19.97 10.14 -23.57
N PRO A 357 -19.37 9.83 -22.40
CA PRO A 357 -18.93 10.80 -21.42
C PRO A 357 -17.78 11.68 -21.94
N GLN A 358 -17.98 12.99 -21.93
CA GLN A 358 -16.92 13.98 -22.08
C GLN A 358 -16.57 14.66 -20.75
N ILE A 359 -15.27 14.87 -20.51
CA ILE A 359 -14.72 15.65 -19.40
C ILE A 359 -14.23 17.03 -19.87
N ALA A 360 -14.51 18.05 -19.09
CA ALA A 360 -13.95 19.39 -19.26
C ALA A 360 -13.39 19.90 -17.93
N LEU A 361 -12.11 20.30 -17.95
CA LEU A 361 -11.38 20.81 -16.79
C LEU A 361 -11.37 22.34 -16.81
N PHE A 362 -11.77 22.96 -15.70
CA PHE A 362 -11.83 24.40 -15.52
C PHE A 362 -10.94 24.84 -14.36
N SER A 363 -10.35 26.02 -14.50
CA SER A 363 -9.72 26.75 -13.39
C SER A 363 -10.76 27.48 -12.53
N SER A 364 -10.35 27.97 -11.36
CA SER A 364 -11.18 28.83 -10.49
C SER A 364 -11.72 30.10 -11.19
N ALA A 365 -11.06 30.59 -12.24
CA ALA A 365 -11.51 31.70 -13.06
C ALA A 365 -12.59 31.31 -14.11
N GLN A 366 -13.09 30.06 -14.06
CA GLN A 366 -14.02 29.46 -15.03
C GLN A 366 -13.46 29.41 -16.46
N LEU A 367 -12.13 29.47 -16.61
CA LEU A 367 -11.46 29.20 -17.88
C LEU A 367 -11.33 27.69 -18.06
N GLN A 368 -11.86 27.16 -19.17
CA GLN A 368 -11.61 25.78 -19.60
C GLN A 368 -10.14 25.64 -19.97
N LEU A 369 -9.45 24.72 -19.31
CA LEU A 369 -8.04 24.42 -19.51
C LEU A 369 -7.87 23.33 -20.54
N GLU A 370 -8.59 22.22 -20.37
CA GLU A 370 -8.49 21.01 -21.18
C GLU A 370 -9.88 20.34 -21.25
N SER A 371 -10.09 19.50 -22.26
CA SER A 371 -11.27 18.64 -22.37
C SER A 371 -10.92 17.39 -23.17
N ASN A 372 -11.61 16.29 -22.88
CA ASN A 372 -11.47 15.05 -23.62
C ASN A 372 -12.79 14.26 -23.60
N ASP A 373 -13.16 13.64 -24.71
CA ASP A 373 -14.38 12.86 -24.90
C ASP A 373 -14.14 11.36 -25.17
N ASP A 374 -12.88 10.94 -25.18
CA ASP A 374 -12.46 9.54 -25.26
C ASP A 374 -11.23 9.32 -24.36
N TRP A 375 -10.68 8.10 -24.33
CA TRP A 375 -9.40 7.81 -23.67
C TRP A 375 -8.40 7.20 -24.65
N ASP A 376 -7.11 7.52 -24.47
CA ASP A 376 -6.03 6.98 -25.28
C ASP A 376 -5.42 5.74 -24.60
N ALA A 377 -5.12 4.69 -25.37
CA ALA A 377 -4.54 3.44 -24.86
C ALA A 377 -3.22 3.66 -24.08
N SER A 378 -2.47 4.73 -24.37
CA SER A 378 -1.27 5.11 -23.62
C SER A 378 -1.55 5.50 -22.16
N ALA A 379 -2.79 5.88 -21.82
CA ALA A 379 -3.20 6.18 -20.44
C ALA A 379 -3.42 4.91 -19.60
N SER A 380 -3.51 3.72 -20.21
CA SER A 380 -3.72 2.44 -19.50
C SER A 380 -2.64 2.13 -18.47
N THR A 381 -1.38 2.51 -18.75
CA THR A 381 -0.26 2.38 -17.80
C THR A 381 -0.53 3.25 -16.57
N THR A 382 -0.95 4.50 -16.78
CA THR A 382 -1.31 5.41 -15.69
C THR A 382 -2.48 4.87 -14.87
N PHE A 383 -3.49 4.26 -15.49
CA PHE A 383 -4.61 3.65 -14.77
C PHE A 383 -4.11 2.59 -13.79
N SER A 384 -3.23 1.72 -14.27
CA SER A 384 -2.64 0.64 -13.48
C SER A 384 -1.78 1.20 -12.33
N THR A 385 -0.94 2.21 -12.60
CA THR A 385 -0.09 2.86 -11.59
C THR A 385 -0.88 3.46 -10.43
N VAL A 386 -2.07 4.03 -10.71
CA VAL A 386 -2.89 4.70 -9.68
C VAL A 386 -3.99 3.81 -9.09
N GLY A 387 -4.04 2.53 -9.47
CA GLY A 387 -5.04 1.58 -8.99
C GLY A 387 -6.44 1.80 -9.59
N ALA A 388 -6.55 2.51 -10.70
CA ALA A 388 -7.79 2.70 -11.42
C ALA A 388 -8.11 1.46 -12.28
N PHE A 389 -9.36 0.98 -12.23
CA PHE A 389 -9.77 -0.18 -13.04
C PHE A 389 -9.58 0.09 -14.55
N SER A 390 -9.27 -0.93 -15.34
CA SER A 390 -9.05 -0.79 -16.78
C SER A 390 -10.33 -0.36 -17.51
N LEU A 391 -10.20 0.52 -18.50
CA LEU A 391 -11.26 0.83 -19.45
C LEU A 391 -11.10 -0.09 -20.68
N PRO A 392 -12.17 -0.69 -21.23
CA PRO A 392 -12.08 -1.56 -22.41
C PRO A 392 -11.67 -0.78 -23.67
N ASP A 393 -10.73 -1.33 -24.44
CA ASP A 393 -10.25 -0.70 -25.68
C ASP A 393 -11.41 -0.31 -26.61
N GLY A 394 -11.46 0.97 -26.99
CA GLY A 394 -12.50 1.53 -27.84
C GLY A 394 -13.83 1.82 -27.14
N SER A 395 -13.89 1.79 -25.81
CA SER A 395 -15.01 2.38 -25.07
C SER A 395 -14.99 3.91 -25.21
N PHE A 396 -16.17 4.53 -25.26
CA PHE A 396 -16.31 5.99 -25.25
C PHE A 396 -16.17 6.60 -23.85
N ASP A 397 -15.53 5.89 -22.91
CA ASP A 397 -15.16 6.50 -21.64
C ASP A 397 -14.11 7.60 -21.90
N SER A 398 -14.02 8.62 -21.06
CA SER A 398 -13.00 9.67 -21.22
C SER A 398 -11.95 9.65 -20.13
N ALA A 399 -10.71 9.95 -20.50
CA ALA A 399 -9.61 10.08 -19.56
C ALA A 399 -8.62 11.18 -19.95
N LEU A 400 -8.12 11.92 -18.98
CA LEU A 400 -7.14 12.98 -19.16
C LEU A 400 -6.00 12.80 -18.16
N VAL A 401 -4.78 12.68 -18.67
CA VAL A 401 -3.55 12.71 -17.85
C VAL A 401 -2.92 14.09 -18.02
N THR A 402 -2.88 14.89 -16.94
CA THR A 402 -2.42 16.28 -16.99
C THR A 402 -1.66 16.66 -15.71
N SER A 403 -0.92 17.76 -15.72
CA SER A 403 -0.22 18.28 -14.54
C SER A 403 -0.76 19.65 -14.15
N LEU A 404 -1.25 19.78 -12.92
CA LEU A 404 -1.91 20.99 -12.43
C LEU A 404 -1.06 21.69 -11.37
N ALA A 405 -0.92 23.01 -11.51
CA ALA A 405 -0.30 23.86 -10.51
C ALA A 405 -1.20 23.99 -9.26
N PRO A 406 -0.70 24.47 -8.11
CA PRO A 406 -1.53 24.73 -6.95
C PRO A 406 -2.70 25.67 -7.27
N GLY A 407 -3.91 25.30 -6.87
CA GLY A 407 -5.13 26.03 -7.20
C GLY A 407 -6.40 25.21 -7.00
N ALA A 408 -7.54 25.87 -7.19
CA ALA A 408 -8.85 25.22 -7.21
C ALA A 408 -9.29 25.00 -8.66
N TYR A 409 -9.83 23.81 -8.92
CA TYR A 409 -10.24 23.33 -10.23
C TYR A 409 -11.62 22.71 -10.18
N THR A 410 -12.26 22.58 -11.34
CA THR A 410 -13.54 21.88 -11.48
C THR A 410 -13.51 21.01 -12.72
N VAL A 411 -13.85 19.74 -12.58
CA VAL A 411 -14.16 18.85 -13.69
C VAL A 411 -15.67 18.84 -13.90
N GLN A 412 -16.11 19.00 -15.13
CA GLN A 412 -17.49 18.74 -15.53
C GLN A 412 -17.53 17.46 -16.35
N VAL A 413 -18.47 16.58 -16.04
CA VAL A 413 -18.78 15.39 -16.83
C VAL A 413 -20.17 15.54 -17.43
N THR A 414 -20.24 15.41 -18.75
CA THR A 414 -21.48 15.47 -19.53
C THR A 414 -21.45 14.40 -20.62
N ASP A 415 -22.57 14.13 -21.26
CA ASP A 415 -22.60 13.30 -22.48
C ASP A 415 -22.38 14.18 -23.72
N VAL A 416 -21.58 13.73 -24.70
CA VAL A 416 -21.28 14.46 -25.96
C VAL A 416 -22.56 14.83 -26.72
N ASN A 417 -23.58 13.98 -26.64
CA ASN A 417 -24.86 14.16 -27.32
C ASN A 417 -25.91 14.84 -26.44
N GLY A 418 -25.52 15.30 -25.25
CA GLY A 418 -26.40 15.95 -24.28
C GLY A 418 -27.40 15.01 -23.61
N ALA A 419 -27.16 13.69 -23.66
CA ALA A 419 -27.95 12.72 -22.91
C ALA A 419 -27.77 12.90 -21.40
N SER A 420 -28.60 12.23 -20.62
CA SER A 420 -28.46 12.17 -19.16
C SER A 420 -28.53 10.73 -18.70
N GLY A 421 -27.75 10.40 -17.69
CA GLY A 421 -27.58 9.04 -17.19
C GLY A 421 -26.55 8.99 -16.07
N ILE A 422 -26.31 7.80 -15.51
CA ILE A 422 -25.28 7.64 -14.48
C ILE A 422 -23.90 7.85 -15.09
N ALA A 423 -23.05 8.61 -14.39
CA ALA A 423 -21.65 8.73 -14.71
C ALA A 423 -20.82 8.56 -13.44
N LEU A 424 -19.58 8.15 -13.62
CA LEU A 424 -18.56 8.10 -12.58
C LEU A 424 -17.44 9.06 -12.98
N ALA A 425 -17.26 10.12 -12.21
CA ALA A 425 -16.12 11.02 -12.33
C ALA A 425 -15.04 10.59 -11.35
N GLU A 426 -13.80 10.49 -11.78
CA GLU A 426 -12.69 10.10 -10.90
C GLU A 426 -11.49 11.00 -11.10
N ILE A 427 -10.78 11.26 -10.02
CA ILE A 427 -9.57 12.06 -10.01
C ILE A 427 -8.55 11.33 -9.14
N TYR A 428 -7.45 10.93 -9.76
CA TYR A 428 -6.37 10.19 -9.14
C TYR A 428 -5.12 11.05 -9.09
N ASP A 429 -4.41 10.93 -7.97
CA ASP A 429 -3.04 11.37 -7.86
C ASP A 429 -2.12 10.38 -8.59
N THR A 430 -1.23 10.87 -9.45
CA THR A 430 -0.26 10.02 -10.16
C THR A 430 1.02 9.74 -9.37
N ALA A 431 1.23 10.42 -8.24
CA ALA A 431 2.41 10.20 -7.40
C ALA A 431 2.14 10.53 -5.93
N ALA A 432 2.56 9.64 -5.02
CA ALA A 432 2.47 9.86 -3.59
C ALA A 432 3.21 11.16 -3.17
N PRO A 433 2.65 11.95 -2.23
CA PRO A 433 3.37 13.08 -1.66
C PRO A 433 4.60 12.59 -0.89
N THR A 434 5.73 13.26 -1.10
CA THR A 434 7.02 12.92 -0.47
C THR A 434 7.33 13.76 0.77
N SER A 435 6.51 14.77 1.09
CA SER A 435 6.61 15.60 2.30
C SER A 435 5.23 16.20 2.67
N ALA A 436 5.01 16.51 3.95
CA ALA A 436 3.71 17.01 4.45
C ALA A 436 3.27 18.33 3.78
N ASP A 437 4.21 19.11 3.24
CA ASP A 437 3.95 20.33 2.47
C ASP A 437 4.00 20.10 0.94
N GLY A 438 4.22 18.86 0.51
CA GLY A 438 4.31 18.48 -0.88
C GLY A 438 2.96 18.46 -1.62
N PRO A 439 3.00 18.26 -2.95
CA PRO A 439 1.82 18.26 -3.79
C PRO A 439 0.75 17.28 -3.27
N ARG A 440 -0.48 17.73 -3.03
CA ARG A 440 -1.61 16.88 -2.55
C ARG A 440 -2.99 17.48 -2.83
N PHE A 441 -4.03 16.66 -2.75
CA PHE A 441 -5.41 17.12 -2.58
C PHE A 441 -5.64 17.71 -1.19
N THR A 442 -6.46 18.74 -1.09
CA THR A 442 -6.88 19.29 0.22
C THR A 442 -8.38 19.28 0.44
N ASN A 443 -9.19 19.28 -0.63
CA ASN A 443 -10.63 19.20 -0.53
C ASN A 443 -11.25 18.75 -1.86
N ILE A 444 -12.44 18.13 -1.77
CA ILE A 444 -13.32 17.82 -2.89
C ILE A 444 -14.73 18.27 -2.58
N SER A 445 -15.43 18.72 -3.61
CA SER A 445 -16.87 18.83 -3.61
C SER A 445 -17.48 18.23 -4.86
N ALA A 446 -18.66 17.64 -4.75
CA ALA A 446 -19.44 17.25 -5.90
C ALA A 446 -20.83 17.84 -5.80
N ARG A 447 -21.24 18.56 -6.85
CA ARG A 447 -22.59 19.10 -6.98
C ARG A 447 -23.30 18.36 -8.10
N SER A 448 -24.44 17.75 -7.76
CA SER A 448 -25.35 17.16 -8.73
C SER A 448 -26.76 17.04 -8.14
N GLN A 449 -27.68 16.55 -8.95
CA GLN A 449 -28.99 16.09 -8.52
C GLN A 449 -28.82 14.82 -7.66
N VAL A 450 -29.32 14.86 -6.43
CA VAL A 450 -29.44 13.71 -5.53
C VAL A 450 -30.77 13.00 -5.81
N GLY A 451 -30.67 11.75 -6.27
CA GLY A 451 -31.81 10.88 -6.54
C GLY A 451 -31.97 9.76 -5.51
N ILE A 452 -32.61 8.67 -5.94
CA ILE A 452 -32.87 7.47 -5.13
C ILE A 452 -32.24 6.23 -5.77
N GLY A 453 -32.05 5.16 -4.99
CA GLY A 453 -31.48 3.92 -5.51
C GLY A 453 -30.10 4.12 -6.12
N ALA A 454 -29.93 3.82 -7.40
CA ALA A 454 -28.66 4.01 -8.12
C ALA A 454 -28.29 5.49 -8.36
N GLU A 455 -29.26 6.40 -8.25
CA GLU A 455 -29.08 7.85 -8.45
C GLU A 455 -28.69 8.59 -7.16
N VAL A 456 -28.48 7.88 -6.06
CA VAL A 456 -27.95 8.47 -4.82
C VAL A 456 -26.55 9.03 -5.08
N LEU A 457 -26.34 10.30 -4.75
CA LEU A 457 -25.03 10.94 -4.90
C LEU A 457 -24.02 10.25 -3.98
N THR A 458 -23.07 9.55 -4.59
CA THR A 458 -22.07 8.76 -3.88
C THR A 458 -20.69 9.33 -4.18
N ALA A 459 -19.96 9.79 -3.17
CA ALA A 459 -18.54 10.12 -3.30
C ALA A 459 -17.70 8.98 -2.70
N GLY A 460 -16.66 8.54 -3.42
CA GLY A 460 -15.70 7.56 -2.93
C GLY A 460 -14.32 8.20 -2.77
N PHE A 461 -13.54 7.77 -1.79
CA PHE A 461 -12.17 8.22 -1.60
C PHE A 461 -11.32 7.11 -0.99
N VAL A 462 -10.02 7.10 -1.29
CA VAL A 462 -9.05 6.21 -0.63
C VAL A 462 -8.11 7.03 0.23
N ILE A 463 -7.97 6.60 1.48
CA ILE A 463 -6.91 7.05 2.38
C ILE A 463 -5.73 6.10 2.20
N ALA A 464 -4.63 6.62 1.68
CA ALA A 464 -3.36 5.92 1.50
C ALA A 464 -2.33 6.37 2.55
N GLY A 465 -1.23 5.63 2.67
CA GLY A 465 -0.29 5.71 3.81
C GLY A 465 -0.84 4.95 5.03
N GLU A 466 -0.16 5.00 6.18
CA GLU A 466 -0.57 4.17 7.33
C GLU A 466 -1.06 4.91 8.59
N GLY A 467 -0.97 6.24 8.61
CA GLY A 467 -1.63 7.03 9.64
C GLY A 467 -3.14 7.19 9.41
N THR A 468 -3.85 7.69 10.42
CA THR A 468 -5.26 8.07 10.28
C THR A 468 -5.41 9.45 9.66
N LYS A 469 -6.53 9.70 8.97
CA LYS A 469 -6.95 11.04 8.54
C LYS A 469 -8.20 11.50 9.27
N THR A 470 -8.17 12.73 9.79
CA THR A 470 -9.41 13.40 10.21
C THR A 470 -10.04 14.09 9.01
N LEU A 471 -11.29 13.73 8.70
CA LEU A 471 -12.04 14.33 7.60
C LEU A 471 -13.27 15.06 8.13
N LEU A 472 -13.52 16.24 7.56
CA LEU A 472 -14.83 16.89 7.63
C LEU A 472 -15.60 16.53 6.36
N ILE A 473 -16.70 15.80 6.52
CA ILE A 473 -17.59 15.41 5.41
C ILE A 473 -18.91 16.18 5.56
N ARG A 474 -19.39 16.82 4.50
CA ARG A 474 -20.63 17.62 4.54
C ARG A 474 -21.61 17.21 3.44
N GLY A 475 -22.88 17.15 3.79
CA GLY A 475 -24.02 16.94 2.91
C GLY A 475 -24.90 18.19 2.92
N ILE A 476 -24.78 19.03 1.90
CA ILE A 476 -25.42 20.34 1.85
C ILE A 476 -26.67 20.28 0.96
N GLY A 477 -27.81 20.64 1.55
CA GLY A 477 -29.09 20.85 0.91
C GLY A 477 -29.60 22.26 1.21
N PRO A 478 -30.28 22.52 2.34
CA PRO A 478 -30.83 23.85 2.65
C PRO A 478 -29.78 24.97 2.65
N GLY A 479 -28.52 24.68 2.98
CA GLY A 479 -27.42 25.63 2.93
C GLY A 479 -27.18 26.22 1.53
N LEU A 480 -27.59 25.54 0.45
CA LEU A 480 -27.44 26.03 -0.92
C LEU A 480 -28.32 27.26 -1.23
N ASN A 481 -29.39 27.46 -0.47
CA ASN A 481 -30.29 28.61 -0.65
C ASN A 481 -29.56 29.95 -0.50
N GLN A 482 -28.48 30.00 0.29
CA GLN A 482 -27.66 31.21 0.45
C GLN A 482 -26.89 31.61 -0.82
N PHE A 483 -26.72 30.67 -1.75
CA PHE A 483 -26.09 30.89 -3.05
C PHE A 483 -27.12 31.04 -4.18
N SER A 484 -28.42 31.20 -3.83
CA SER A 484 -29.52 31.29 -4.79
C SER A 484 -29.66 30.06 -5.72
N ILE A 485 -29.18 28.89 -5.28
CA ILE A 485 -29.40 27.62 -5.98
C ILE A 485 -30.82 27.15 -5.64
N ALA A 486 -31.67 27.03 -6.66
CA ALA A 486 -33.03 26.54 -6.50
C ALA A 486 -33.08 25.00 -6.45
N GLY A 487 -34.17 24.45 -5.89
CA GLY A 487 -34.43 23.01 -5.93
C GLY A 487 -33.50 22.16 -5.05
N ALA A 488 -32.88 22.77 -4.03
CA ALA A 488 -32.01 22.05 -3.12
C ALA A 488 -32.75 20.92 -2.36
N ILE A 489 -32.05 19.83 -2.09
CA ILE A 489 -32.58 18.74 -1.26
C ILE A 489 -32.95 19.28 0.13
N ALA A 490 -34.15 18.97 0.59
CA ALA A 490 -34.71 19.64 1.77
C ALA A 490 -34.14 19.11 3.11
N ASP A 491 -33.79 17.84 3.16
CA ASP A 491 -33.34 17.13 4.39
C ASP A 491 -32.28 16.09 4.01
N PRO A 492 -31.02 16.53 3.80
CA PRO A 492 -29.90 15.67 3.41
C PRO A 492 -29.35 14.81 4.57
N GLN A 493 -29.20 13.51 4.32
CA GLN A 493 -28.57 12.54 5.21
C GLN A 493 -27.27 11.99 4.61
N LEU A 494 -26.21 11.91 5.43
CA LEU A 494 -24.96 11.23 5.12
C LEU A 494 -24.93 9.81 5.69
N SER A 495 -24.41 8.87 4.91
CA SER A 495 -24.00 7.54 5.38
C SER A 495 -22.62 7.21 4.83
N LEU A 496 -21.65 7.02 5.72
CA LEU A 496 -20.26 6.70 5.43
C LEU A 496 -20.05 5.19 5.56
N PHE A 497 -19.52 4.59 4.52
CA PHE A 497 -19.21 3.17 4.45
C PHE A 497 -17.72 2.95 4.21
N ARG A 498 -17.17 1.88 4.79
CA ARG A 498 -15.86 1.33 4.45
C ARG A 498 -16.06 0.17 3.49
N SER A 499 -15.28 0.15 2.41
CA SER A 499 -15.24 -0.98 1.48
C SER A 499 -14.37 -2.08 2.06
N GLU A 500 -14.89 -3.30 2.07
CA GLU A 500 -14.18 -4.49 2.56
C GLU A 500 -13.72 -5.37 1.39
N SER A 501 -12.80 -6.29 1.65
CA SER A 501 -12.44 -7.34 0.69
C SER A 501 -13.67 -8.16 0.29
N GLY A 502 -13.73 -8.57 -0.99
CA GLY A 502 -14.88 -9.30 -1.54
C GLY A 502 -16.07 -8.42 -1.95
N GLY A 503 -15.94 -7.09 -1.96
CA GLY A 503 -16.94 -6.16 -2.51
C GLY A 503 -18.10 -5.82 -1.58
N SER A 504 -18.02 -6.24 -0.31
CA SER A 504 -18.96 -5.82 0.73
C SER A 504 -18.63 -4.41 1.24
N SER A 505 -19.59 -3.74 1.87
CA SER A 505 -19.34 -2.46 2.55
C SER A 505 -19.97 -2.46 3.94
N THR A 506 -19.25 -1.90 4.91
CA THR A 506 -19.70 -1.77 6.31
C THR A 506 -20.05 -0.31 6.59
N LEU A 507 -21.18 -0.06 7.26
CA LEU A 507 -21.53 1.30 7.69
C LEU A 507 -20.60 1.70 8.85
N VAL A 508 -19.85 2.78 8.65
CA VAL A 508 -18.93 3.35 9.64
C VAL A 508 -19.66 4.37 10.51
N GLU A 509 -20.36 5.31 9.88
CA GLU A 509 -21.05 6.40 10.57
C GLU A 509 -22.17 6.98 9.70
N SER A 510 -23.18 7.59 10.30
CA SER A 510 -24.25 8.29 9.59
C SER A 510 -24.71 9.54 10.33
N ASN A 511 -25.10 10.57 9.61
CA ASN A 511 -25.62 11.79 10.23
C ASN A 511 -26.71 12.44 9.39
N ASN A 512 -27.82 12.74 10.04
CA ASN A 512 -28.88 13.62 9.55
C ASN A 512 -28.97 14.79 10.53
N ASP A 513 -28.80 16.02 10.05
CA ASP A 513 -28.62 17.26 10.83
C ASP A 513 -27.23 17.46 11.46
N TRP A 514 -26.52 18.51 11.05
CA TRP A 514 -25.21 18.88 11.56
C TRP A 514 -25.26 19.52 12.96
N ASN A 515 -24.22 19.33 13.76
CA ASN A 515 -24.08 19.99 15.06
C ASN A 515 -23.13 21.21 14.97
N SER A 516 -23.69 22.41 15.14
CA SER A 516 -22.92 23.65 14.99
C SER A 516 -21.77 23.82 15.98
N ALA A 517 -21.88 23.24 17.19
CA ALA A 517 -20.84 23.37 18.20
C ALA A 517 -19.59 22.54 17.88
N THR A 518 -19.76 21.40 17.21
CA THR A 518 -18.65 20.48 16.88
C THR A 518 -18.10 20.72 15.48
N ILE A 519 -18.94 21.13 14.53
CA ILE A 519 -18.57 21.23 13.11
C ILE A 519 -18.08 22.63 12.72
N ALA A 520 -18.73 23.70 13.22
CA ALA A 520 -18.43 25.07 12.77
C ALA A 520 -16.95 25.48 12.97
N PRO A 521 -16.29 25.20 14.12
CA PRO A 521 -14.89 25.59 14.31
C PRO A 521 -13.94 24.96 13.28
N THR A 522 -14.17 23.70 12.92
CA THR A 522 -13.36 23.00 11.90
C THR A 522 -13.68 23.51 10.50
N ALA A 523 -14.97 23.70 10.18
CA ALA A 523 -15.39 24.26 8.89
C ALA A 523 -14.77 25.66 8.65
N ASP A 524 -14.77 26.53 9.66
CA ASP A 524 -14.17 27.86 9.60
C ASP A 524 -12.66 27.80 9.34
N ARG A 525 -11.95 26.90 10.03
CA ARG A 525 -10.49 26.69 9.83
C ARG A 525 -10.18 26.24 8.41
N LEU A 526 -11.04 25.41 7.82
CA LEU A 526 -10.87 24.84 6.48
C LEU A 526 -11.38 25.77 5.36
N GLY A 527 -11.93 26.94 5.72
CA GLY A 527 -12.51 27.88 4.75
C GLY A 527 -13.81 27.36 4.10
N ALA A 528 -14.40 26.32 4.69
CA ALA A 528 -15.72 25.84 4.29
C ALA A 528 -16.76 26.91 4.64
N PHE A 529 -17.67 27.22 3.71
CA PHE A 529 -18.67 28.25 3.98
C PHE A 529 -19.55 27.88 5.19
N ALA A 530 -19.99 28.88 5.94
CA ALA A 530 -20.79 28.66 7.14
C ALA A 530 -22.16 28.06 6.80
N ILE A 531 -22.57 27.04 7.55
CA ILE A 531 -23.93 26.52 7.54
C ILE A 531 -24.74 27.27 8.60
N THR A 532 -25.99 27.64 8.29
CA THR A 532 -26.86 28.32 9.26
C THR A 532 -27.25 27.36 10.39
N ALA A 533 -27.08 27.76 11.64
CA ALA A 533 -27.44 26.94 12.81
C ALA A 533 -28.93 26.56 12.77
N GLY A 534 -29.22 25.28 12.97
CA GLY A 534 -30.58 24.73 12.84
C GLY A 534 -31.00 24.38 11.41
N SER A 535 -30.10 24.51 10.43
CA SER A 535 -30.29 23.91 9.10
C SER A 535 -30.31 22.37 9.17
N LEU A 536 -31.05 21.74 8.27
CA LEU A 536 -31.09 20.28 8.11
C LEU A 536 -29.93 19.74 7.25
N ASP A 537 -28.95 20.58 6.90
CA ASP A 537 -27.70 20.09 6.31
C ASP A 537 -27.04 19.05 7.23
N SER A 538 -26.36 18.06 6.68
CA SER A 538 -25.65 17.03 7.45
C SER A 538 -24.15 17.23 7.42
N ALA A 539 -23.46 16.83 8.49
CA ALA A 539 -22.00 16.83 8.52
C ALA A 539 -21.45 15.79 9.50
N LEU A 540 -20.27 15.26 9.16
CA LEU A 540 -19.48 14.35 9.96
C LEU A 540 -18.07 14.94 10.15
N LEU A 541 -17.55 14.84 11.37
CA LEU A 541 -16.12 15.05 11.65
C LEU A 541 -15.59 13.72 12.19
N VAL A 542 -14.82 13.00 11.38
CA VAL A 542 -14.48 11.60 11.64
C VAL A 542 -13.00 11.36 11.38
N THR A 543 -12.37 10.56 12.24
CA THR A 543 -11.00 10.09 12.04
C THR A 543 -11.04 8.66 11.51
N LEU A 544 -10.45 8.45 10.34
CA LEU A 544 -10.51 7.21 9.58
C LEU A 544 -9.12 6.61 9.41
N THR A 545 -9.03 5.28 9.47
CA THR A 545 -7.82 4.54 9.10
C THR A 545 -7.69 4.44 7.57
N PRO A 546 -6.50 4.10 7.05
CA PRO A 546 -6.30 3.83 5.62
C PRO A 546 -7.30 2.83 5.06
N GLY A 547 -7.64 2.99 3.78
CA GLY A 547 -8.59 2.16 3.07
C GLY A 547 -9.54 2.95 2.16
N ALA A 548 -10.37 2.20 1.44
CA ALA A 548 -11.38 2.76 0.53
C ALA A 548 -12.70 3.00 1.27
N TYR A 549 -13.27 4.19 1.07
CA TYR A 549 -14.52 4.60 1.67
C TYR A 549 -15.47 5.14 0.61
N THR A 550 -16.77 5.00 0.87
CA THR A 550 -17.81 5.69 0.13
C THR A 550 -18.72 6.42 1.10
N VAL A 551 -19.13 7.62 0.73
CA VAL A 551 -20.15 8.37 1.44
C VAL A 551 -21.32 8.63 0.52
N GLN A 552 -22.51 8.31 1.01
CA GLN A 552 -23.76 8.51 0.30
C GLN A 552 -24.47 9.74 0.87
N LEU A 553 -24.84 10.66 0.00
CA LEU A 553 -25.76 11.75 0.29
C LEU A 553 -27.13 11.38 -0.27
N SER A 554 -28.11 11.21 0.62
CA SER A 554 -29.50 10.88 0.28
C SER A 554 -30.46 11.84 0.97
N GLY A 555 -31.74 11.83 0.57
CA GLY A 555 -32.78 12.60 1.27
C GLY A 555 -33.60 11.74 2.21
N VAL A 556 -33.88 12.27 3.41
CA VAL A 556 -34.82 11.65 4.34
C VAL A 556 -36.17 11.41 3.66
N ALA A 557 -36.75 10.24 3.92
CA ALA A 557 -38.01 9.80 3.33
C ALA A 557 -38.03 9.82 1.78
N ASN A 558 -36.89 9.48 1.15
CA ASN A 558 -36.69 9.48 -0.30
C ASN A 558 -36.80 10.89 -0.93
N GLY A 559 -36.40 11.93 -0.19
CA GLY A 559 -36.27 13.28 -0.73
C GLY A 559 -35.21 13.33 -1.84
N THR A 560 -35.48 14.14 -2.87
CA THR A 560 -34.57 14.37 -4.00
C THR A 560 -34.38 15.86 -4.21
N GLY A 561 -33.26 16.28 -4.79
CA GLY A 561 -32.99 17.69 -5.07
C GLY A 561 -31.52 17.93 -5.40
N VAL A 562 -31.15 19.18 -5.67
CA VAL A 562 -29.74 19.54 -5.83
C VAL A 562 -29.05 19.43 -4.46
N GLY A 563 -27.94 18.70 -4.40
CA GLY A 563 -27.14 18.55 -3.20
C GLY A 563 -25.66 18.73 -3.50
N ILE A 564 -24.89 19.06 -2.46
CA ILE A 564 -23.42 19.02 -2.51
C ILE A 564 -22.93 18.03 -1.47
N ILE A 565 -22.05 17.13 -1.89
CA ILE A 565 -21.22 16.34 -0.98
C ILE A 565 -19.81 16.90 -0.97
N GLU A 566 -19.22 17.08 0.20
CA GLU A 566 -17.88 17.66 0.34
C GLU A 566 -17.05 16.82 1.31
N VAL A 567 -15.76 16.64 1.01
CA VAL A 567 -14.80 15.91 1.84
C VAL A 567 -13.54 16.75 1.97
N TYR A 568 -13.32 17.29 3.16
CA TYR A 568 -12.15 18.10 3.50
C TYR A 568 -11.15 17.31 4.33
N ASP A 569 -9.87 17.41 3.98
CA ASP A 569 -8.79 17.01 4.90
C ASP A 569 -8.75 18.00 6.07
N ALA A 570 -8.94 17.51 7.30
CA ALA A 570 -9.02 18.34 8.50
C ALA A 570 -7.73 18.34 9.32
N ASP A 571 -6.68 17.64 8.90
CA ASP A 571 -5.41 17.58 9.63
C ASP A 571 -4.46 18.75 9.32
#